data_AF-A0A7J5HHE8-F1
#
_entry.id   AF-A0A7J5HHE8-F1
#
_cell.length_a   1.000
_cell.length_b   1.000
_cell.length_c   1.000
_cell.angle_alpha   90.00
_cell.angle_beta   90.00
_cell.angle_gamma   90.00
#
_symmetry.space_group_name_H-M   'P 1'
#
loop_
_entity.id
_entity.type
_entity.pdbx_description
1 polymer ?
#
loop_
_entity_poly.entity_id
_entity_poly.type
_entity_poly.pdbx_seq_one_letter_code
_entity_poly.pdbx_strand_id
1 'polypeptide(L)'
;MLQYLVILLDDTSVSFCHYSNPIKERRLMPLDILKKGILWAMKENLMIQFVFPDYTLPNKYLDVIETIDHSKIKPVEQYSNADVIVVQSWEDLDKISFKDISVVLRTTKDDLFRNYERIIPVLKGITRLNIVFTDIYKFSEADFDTYSAILERLAEQVKALYINDRTVQLNILTDRMMLDKMNNCNAGWESVTLAPDAKFYVCPAFYLGNDGYAIGDLQKGLDIKNPQLYRIDHAPICKRCDAYQCRRCVWLNRKMTLEINTPSHEQCVISHLERNASQQLLTSIRLAGDFLVGREISTLNYLDPFDNIKE
;
A
#
# COMPACT_ATOMS: atom_id res chain seq x y z
N MET A 1 -5.03 -1.89 -18.84
CA MET A 1 -5.71 -3.21 -18.91
C MET A 1 -5.70 -3.75 -17.51
N LEU A 2 -6.79 -4.36 -17.06
CA LEU A 2 -6.84 -4.95 -15.72
C LEU A 2 -5.82 -6.08 -15.62
N GLN A 3 -5.21 -6.19 -14.44
CA GLN A 3 -4.19 -7.18 -14.10
C GLN A 3 -4.55 -7.90 -12.81
N TYR A 4 -5.26 -7.23 -11.88
CA TYR A 4 -5.54 -7.75 -10.55
C TYR A 4 -7.03 -7.65 -10.19
N LEU A 5 -7.53 -8.68 -9.51
CA LEU A 5 -8.78 -8.62 -8.77
C LEU A 5 -8.49 -8.78 -7.28
N VAL A 6 -8.87 -7.78 -6.48
CA VAL A 6 -8.87 -7.88 -5.02
C VAL A 6 -10.23 -8.42 -4.58
N ILE A 7 -10.27 -9.52 -3.85
CA ILE A 7 -11.51 -10.09 -3.33
C ILE A 7 -11.52 -9.90 -1.80
N LEU A 8 -12.45 -9.09 -1.31
CA LEU A 8 -12.73 -8.99 0.12
C LEU A 8 -13.59 -10.19 0.52
N LEU A 9 -13.07 -11.06 1.40
CA LEU A 9 -13.79 -12.27 1.77
C LEU A 9 -14.93 -12.00 2.74
N ASP A 10 -14.78 -11.04 3.64
CA ASP A 10 -15.79 -10.61 4.61
C ASP A 10 -15.85 -9.08 4.71
N ASP A 11 -16.96 -8.52 5.16
CA ASP A 11 -17.06 -7.09 5.48
C ASP A 11 -16.05 -6.65 6.55
N THR A 12 -15.65 -7.55 7.46
CA THR A 12 -14.62 -7.31 8.48
C THR A 12 -13.21 -7.67 8.01
N SER A 13 -13.00 -7.89 6.71
CA SER A 13 -11.66 -8.15 6.16
C SER A 13 -10.68 -7.06 6.54
N VAL A 14 -9.42 -7.44 6.76
CA VAL A 14 -8.40 -6.51 7.23
C VAL A 14 -8.16 -5.37 6.24
N SER A 15 -8.13 -4.14 6.73
CA SER A 15 -7.61 -3.01 5.96
C SER A 15 -6.11 -3.16 5.82
N PHE A 16 -5.56 -3.09 4.60
CA PHE A 16 -4.13 -3.30 4.34
C PHE A 16 -3.41 -2.11 3.71
N CYS A 17 -4.11 -0.99 3.50
CA CYS A 17 -3.50 0.27 3.07
C CYS A 17 -4.08 1.46 3.88
N HIS A 18 -4.17 2.66 3.28
CA HIS A 18 -4.53 3.89 4.00
C HIS A 18 -5.94 3.91 4.60
N TYR A 19 -6.91 3.20 4.00
CA TYR A 19 -8.30 3.21 4.47
C TYR A 19 -8.45 2.43 5.77
N SER A 20 -9.44 2.82 6.58
CA SER A 20 -9.87 2.07 7.77
C SER A 20 -11.15 1.29 7.48
N ASN A 21 -11.37 0.20 8.22
CA ASN A 21 -12.59 -0.58 8.16
C ASN A 21 -13.47 -0.29 9.39
N PRO A 22 -14.58 0.46 9.23
CA PRO A 22 -15.49 0.74 10.33
C PRO A 22 -16.43 -0.43 10.66
N ILE A 23 -16.63 -1.37 9.73
CA ILE A 23 -17.60 -2.46 9.89
C ILE A 23 -17.11 -3.47 10.92
N LYS A 24 -18.00 -3.87 11.84
CA LYS A 24 -17.71 -4.87 12.89
C LYS A 24 -18.55 -6.12 12.74
N GLU A 25 -19.70 -6.01 12.06
CA GLU A 25 -20.57 -7.12 11.76
C GLU A 25 -19.98 -7.98 10.66
N ARG A 26 -19.83 -9.27 10.94
CA ARG A 26 -19.34 -10.25 9.96
C ARG A 26 -20.37 -10.44 8.85
N ARG A 27 -19.91 -10.35 7.62
CA ARG A 27 -20.67 -10.77 6.43
C ARG A 27 -19.72 -11.43 5.46
N LEU A 28 -19.56 -12.73 5.64
CA LEU A 28 -18.76 -13.56 4.75
C LEU A 28 -19.41 -13.58 3.36
N MET A 29 -18.61 -13.31 2.34
CA MET A 29 -19.01 -13.39 0.94
C MET A 29 -19.70 -14.74 0.68
N PRO A 30 -20.87 -14.76 0.04
CA PRO A 30 -21.52 -16.01 -0.31
C PRO A 30 -20.59 -16.87 -1.18
N LEU A 31 -20.53 -18.18 -0.89
CA LEU A 31 -19.59 -19.08 -1.56
C LEU A 31 -19.79 -19.14 -3.09
N ASP A 32 -21.04 -18.99 -3.56
CA ASP A 32 -21.33 -18.95 -5.00
C ASP A 32 -20.82 -17.66 -5.64
N ILE A 33 -20.86 -16.54 -4.93
CA ILE A 33 -20.28 -15.26 -5.36
C ILE A 33 -18.76 -15.36 -5.44
N LEU A 34 -18.10 -15.95 -4.44
CA LEU A 34 -16.66 -16.22 -4.49
C LEU A 34 -16.27 -17.03 -5.72
N LYS A 35 -16.97 -18.15 -5.96
CA LYS A 35 -16.73 -19.01 -7.14
C LYS A 35 -16.94 -18.25 -8.46
N LYS A 36 -18.00 -17.44 -8.56
CA LYS A 36 -18.27 -16.60 -9.74
C LYS A 36 -17.19 -15.52 -9.92
N GLY A 37 -16.73 -14.92 -8.84
CA GLY A 37 -15.65 -13.92 -8.84
C GLY A 37 -14.32 -14.49 -9.33
N ILE A 38 -13.95 -15.68 -8.85
CA ILE A 38 -12.76 -16.40 -9.33
C ILE A 38 -12.91 -16.72 -10.82
N LEU A 39 -14.04 -17.30 -11.23
CA LEU A 39 -14.28 -17.61 -12.64
C LEU A 39 -14.21 -16.37 -13.53
N TRP A 40 -14.76 -15.25 -13.07
CA TRP A 40 -14.69 -13.97 -13.79
C TRP A 40 -13.24 -13.51 -13.93
N ALA A 41 -12.46 -13.50 -12.85
CA ALA A 41 -11.04 -13.14 -12.89
C ALA A 41 -10.22 -14.04 -13.84
N MET A 42 -10.47 -15.36 -13.84
CA MET A 42 -9.81 -16.29 -14.75
C MET A 42 -10.14 -15.99 -16.23
N LYS A 43 -11.40 -15.67 -16.53
CA LYS A 43 -11.81 -15.30 -17.90
C LYS A 43 -11.15 -14.01 -18.37
N GLU A 44 -10.96 -13.06 -17.45
CA GLU A 44 -10.28 -11.79 -17.69
C GLU A 44 -8.75 -11.89 -17.53
N ASN A 45 -8.21 -13.08 -17.27
CA ASN A 45 -6.79 -13.36 -17.05
C ASN A 45 -6.14 -12.48 -15.95
N LEU A 46 -6.83 -12.33 -14.82
CA LEU A 46 -6.40 -11.51 -13.68
C LEU A 46 -5.76 -12.34 -12.58
N MET A 47 -4.73 -11.79 -11.94
CA MET A 47 -4.19 -12.31 -10.67
C MET A 47 -5.13 -11.96 -9.52
N ILE A 48 -5.36 -12.88 -8.60
CA ILE A 48 -6.31 -12.69 -7.49
C ILE A 48 -5.55 -12.43 -6.18
N GLN A 49 -5.99 -11.41 -5.44
CA GLN A 49 -5.55 -11.14 -4.08
C GLN A 49 -6.74 -11.28 -3.13
N PHE A 50 -6.67 -12.25 -2.22
CA PHE A 50 -7.69 -12.47 -1.22
C PHE A 50 -7.36 -11.72 0.06
N VAL A 51 -8.33 -10.95 0.56
CA VAL A 51 -8.21 -10.22 1.83
C VAL A 51 -9.05 -10.94 2.87
N PHE A 52 -8.38 -11.42 3.92
CA PHE A 52 -8.99 -12.25 4.94
C PHE A 52 -9.49 -11.41 6.13
N PRO A 53 -10.54 -11.88 6.83
CA PRO A 53 -10.90 -11.40 8.16
C PRO A 53 -9.97 -11.96 9.24
N ASP A 54 -10.21 -11.55 10.49
CA ASP A 54 -9.47 -11.95 11.69
C ASP A 54 -9.80 -13.36 12.22
N TYR A 55 -10.66 -14.09 11.52
CA TYR A 55 -11.12 -15.42 11.92
C TYR A 55 -10.87 -16.45 10.82
N THR A 56 -10.77 -17.72 11.22
CA THR A 56 -10.55 -18.83 10.31
C THR A 56 -11.81 -19.10 9.47
N LEU A 57 -11.65 -19.10 8.15
CA LEU A 57 -12.75 -19.37 7.22
C LEU A 57 -13.14 -20.85 7.22
N PRO A 58 -14.41 -21.18 6.90
CA PRO A 58 -14.81 -22.58 6.73
C PRO A 58 -14.01 -23.27 5.62
N ASN A 59 -13.64 -24.54 5.80
CA ASN A 59 -12.80 -25.30 4.85
C ASN A 59 -13.25 -25.19 3.39
N LYS A 60 -14.57 -25.25 3.13
CA LYS A 60 -15.13 -25.10 1.78
C LYS A 60 -14.74 -23.81 1.04
N TYR A 61 -14.39 -22.75 1.78
CA TYR A 61 -13.86 -21.51 1.21
C TYR A 61 -12.37 -21.63 0.91
N LEU A 62 -11.60 -22.19 1.85
CA LEU A 62 -10.17 -22.44 1.67
C LEU A 62 -9.93 -23.35 0.47
N ASP A 63 -10.67 -24.45 0.36
CA ASP A 63 -10.58 -25.39 -0.75
C ASP A 63 -10.81 -24.71 -2.10
N VAL A 64 -11.71 -23.73 -2.17
CA VAL A 64 -11.97 -22.95 -3.40
C VAL A 64 -10.85 -21.96 -3.69
N ILE A 65 -10.31 -21.29 -2.66
CA ILE A 65 -9.21 -20.34 -2.78
C ILE A 65 -7.94 -21.04 -3.30
N GLU A 66 -7.62 -22.23 -2.80
CA GLU A 66 -6.42 -22.99 -3.21
C GLU A 66 -6.53 -23.61 -4.62
N THR A 67 -7.64 -23.43 -5.36
CA THR A 67 -7.78 -23.99 -6.72
C THR A 67 -7.05 -23.21 -7.82
N ILE A 68 -6.56 -22.02 -7.50
CA ILE A 68 -5.96 -21.08 -8.45
C ILE A 68 -4.73 -20.42 -7.84
N ASP A 69 -3.86 -19.83 -8.65
CA ASP A 69 -2.74 -19.01 -8.16
C ASP A 69 -3.26 -17.68 -7.62
N HIS A 70 -2.80 -17.30 -6.42
CA HIS A 70 -3.27 -16.11 -5.72
C HIS A 70 -2.28 -15.63 -4.67
N SER A 71 -2.59 -14.47 -4.08
CA SER A 71 -1.94 -13.99 -2.87
C SER A 71 -2.95 -13.83 -1.73
N LYS A 72 -2.51 -14.07 -0.48
CA LYS A 72 -3.29 -13.95 0.75
C LYS A 72 -2.79 -12.78 1.57
N ILE A 73 -3.66 -11.79 1.74
CA ILE A 73 -3.47 -10.68 2.66
C ILE A 73 -4.23 -11.00 3.94
N LYS A 74 -3.51 -11.22 5.04
CA LYS A 74 -4.09 -11.67 6.30
C LYS A 74 -3.75 -10.73 7.45
N PRO A 75 -4.62 -10.59 8.44
CA PRO A 75 -4.26 -9.95 9.69
C PRO A 75 -3.27 -10.83 10.48
N VAL A 76 -2.50 -10.23 11.38
CA VAL A 76 -1.46 -10.90 12.17
C VAL A 76 -1.98 -12.10 12.96
N GLU A 77 -3.23 -12.09 13.38
CA GLU A 77 -3.90 -13.19 14.10
C GLU A 77 -4.08 -14.45 13.24
N GLN A 78 -4.08 -14.31 11.91
CA GLN A 78 -4.27 -15.39 10.93
C GLN A 78 -3.01 -15.60 10.06
N TYR A 79 -1.81 -15.28 10.57
CA TYR A 79 -0.56 -15.22 9.81
C TYR A 79 -0.17 -16.49 9.02
N SER A 80 -0.69 -17.66 9.37
CA SER A 80 -0.35 -18.93 8.71
C SER A 80 -0.62 -18.88 7.20
N ASN A 81 0.39 -19.27 6.41
CA ASN A 81 0.38 -19.28 4.94
C ASN A 81 -0.02 -17.92 4.32
N ALA A 82 0.31 -16.79 4.97
CA ALA A 82 0.08 -15.46 4.42
C ALA A 82 1.24 -15.01 3.52
N ASP A 83 0.93 -14.35 2.41
CA ASP A 83 1.93 -13.66 1.58
C ASP A 83 2.18 -12.24 2.10
N VAL A 84 1.14 -11.63 2.66
CA VAL A 84 1.19 -10.32 3.31
C VAL A 84 0.50 -10.40 4.67
N ILE A 85 1.22 -10.00 5.71
CA ILE A 85 0.70 -9.90 7.07
C ILE A 85 0.46 -8.44 7.42
N VAL A 86 -0.76 -8.13 7.86
CA VAL A 86 -1.15 -6.80 8.31
C VAL A 86 -1.14 -6.73 9.83
N VAL A 87 -0.38 -5.76 10.33
CA VAL A 87 -0.22 -5.47 11.76
C VAL A 87 -0.90 -4.11 12.03
N GLN A 88 -1.78 -4.08 13.03
CA GLN A 88 -2.56 -2.89 13.40
C GLN A 88 -2.14 -2.27 14.74
N SER A 89 -1.24 -2.91 15.48
CA SER A 89 -0.71 -2.41 16.75
C SER A 89 0.82 -2.52 16.78
N TRP A 90 1.47 -1.64 17.55
CA TRP A 90 2.92 -1.70 17.74
C TRP A 90 3.33 -2.88 18.62
N GLU A 91 2.46 -3.29 19.54
CA GLU A 91 2.67 -4.42 20.44
C GLU A 91 2.74 -5.73 19.66
N ASP A 92 1.95 -5.85 18.59
CA ASP A 92 2.02 -7.02 17.72
C ASP A 92 3.23 -6.94 16.78
N LEU A 93 3.63 -5.73 16.36
CA LEU A 93 4.86 -5.54 15.60
C LEU A 93 6.11 -6.04 16.35
N ASP A 94 6.18 -5.84 17.66
CA ASP A 94 7.33 -6.31 18.45
C ASP A 94 7.42 -7.85 18.53
N LYS A 95 6.31 -8.55 18.33
CA LYS A 95 6.22 -10.01 18.46
C LYS A 95 6.50 -10.74 17.16
N ILE A 96 6.62 -10.03 16.04
CA ILE A 96 6.78 -10.66 14.73
C ILE A 96 8.24 -10.93 14.39
N SER A 97 8.48 -12.13 13.86
CA SER A 97 9.75 -12.51 13.26
C SER A 97 9.46 -13.37 12.04
N PHE A 98 9.00 -12.72 10.98
CA PHE A 98 8.64 -13.38 9.73
C PHE A 98 9.74 -13.16 8.69
N LYS A 99 10.47 -14.23 8.39
CA LYS A 99 11.34 -14.28 7.22
C LYS A 99 10.49 -14.50 5.98
N ASP A 100 10.85 -13.82 4.90
CA ASP A 100 10.30 -14.03 3.56
C ASP A 100 8.80 -13.74 3.40
N ILE A 101 8.19 -13.05 4.37
CA ILE A 101 6.82 -12.54 4.29
C ILE A 101 6.84 -11.01 4.34
N SER A 102 6.01 -10.37 3.53
CA SER A 102 5.85 -8.92 3.56
C SER A 102 4.94 -8.50 4.71
N VAL A 103 5.46 -7.65 5.60
CA VAL A 103 4.69 -7.10 6.72
C VAL A 103 4.18 -5.72 6.34
N VAL A 104 2.93 -5.41 6.69
CA VAL A 104 2.34 -4.08 6.59
C VAL A 104 1.96 -3.59 7.98
N LEU A 105 2.68 -2.62 8.50
CA LEU A 105 2.28 -1.88 9.69
C LEU A 105 1.36 -0.73 9.29
N ARG A 106 0.11 -0.78 9.73
CA ARG A 106 -0.82 0.35 9.63
C ARG A 106 -0.76 1.15 10.92
N THR A 107 -0.45 2.44 10.82
CA THR A 107 -0.24 3.28 11.99
C THR A 107 -0.68 4.72 11.75
N THR A 108 -0.86 5.48 12.83
CA THR A 108 -1.09 6.92 12.76
C THR A 108 0.24 7.68 12.72
N LYS A 109 0.23 8.95 12.29
CA LYS A 109 1.43 9.79 12.33
C LYS A 109 1.99 9.91 13.76
N ASP A 110 1.11 10.14 14.73
CA ASP A 110 1.51 10.37 16.12
C ASP A 110 2.06 9.08 16.75
N ASP A 111 1.49 7.92 16.41
CA ASP A 111 2.01 6.65 16.88
C ASP A 111 3.39 6.35 16.29
N LEU A 112 3.61 6.61 15.00
CA LEU A 112 4.95 6.50 14.41
C LEU A 112 5.94 7.42 15.13
N PHE A 113 5.58 8.69 15.34
CA PHE A 113 6.49 9.66 15.97
C PHE A 113 6.90 9.23 17.39
N ARG A 114 5.99 8.60 18.12
CA ARG A 114 6.27 8.05 19.47
C ARG A 114 7.08 6.75 19.44
N ASN A 115 6.95 5.93 18.40
CA ASN A 115 7.38 4.53 18.45
C ASN A 115 8.40 4.12 17.38
N TYR A 116 8.83 5.02 16.47
CA TYR A 116 9.67 4.65 15.32
C TYR A 116 10.94 3.87 15.69
N GLU A 117 11.52 4.09 16.89
CA GLU A 117 12.69 3.36 17.36
C GLU A 117 12.43 1.84 17.49
N ARG A 118 11.17 1.41 17.73
CA ARG A 118 10.76 0.00 17.77
C ARG A 118 10.91 -0.69 16.40
N ILE A 119 10.96 0.06 15.30
CA ILE A 119 11.18 -0.51 13.96
C ILE A 119 12.57 -1.14 13.86
N ILE A 120 13.58 -0.55 14.51
CA ILE A 120 14.99 -0.94 14.37
C ILE A 120 15.24 -2.42 14.73
N PRO A 121 14.82 -2.94 15.90
CA PRO A 121 14.97 -4.36 16.20
C PRO A 121 14.13 -5.24 15.26
N VAL A 122 12.95 -4.79 14.84
CA VAL A 122 12.05 -5.53 13.95
C VAL A 122 12.70 -5.78 12.58
N LEU A 123 13.39 -4.79 12.01
CA LEU A 123 14.09 -4.91 10.71
C LEU A 123 15.15 -6.02 10.69
N LYS A 124 15.66 -6.45 11.85
CA LYS A 124 16.60 -7.58 11.94
C LYS A 124 15.91 -8.93 11.75
N GLY A 125 14.63 -9.03 12.11
CA GLY A 125 13.83 -10.26 12.08
C GLY A 125 13.04 -10.46 10.78
N ILE A 126 12.85 -9.41 9.98
CA ILE A 126 11.99 -9.46 8.78
C ILE A 126 12.74 -9.11 7.49
N THR A 127 12.16 -9.53 6.36
CA THR A 127 12.70 -9.23 5.02
C THR A 127 12.14 -7.90 4.49
N ARG A 128 10.83 -7.65 4.64
CA ARG A 128 10.15 -6.45 4.14
C ARG A 128 9.13 -5.90 5.13
N LEU A 129 9.28 -4.62 5.46
CA LEU A 129 8.31 -3.82 6.21
C LEU A 129 7.73 -2.73 5.31
N ASN A 130 6.41 -2.65 5.27
CA ASN A 130 5.69 -1.53 4.70
C ASN A 130 5.02 -0.76 5.83
N ILE A 131 5.37 0.51 6.01
CA ILE A 131 4.68 1.43 6.90
C ILE A 131 3.63 2.16 6.08
N VAL A 132 2.41 2.17 6.60
CA VAL A 132 1.26 2.82 5.97
C VAL A 132 0.55 3.70 6.99
N PHE A 133 0.50 5.00 6.69
CA PHE A 133 -0.25 5.96 7.49
C PHE A 133 -1.76 5.85 7.22
N THR A 134 -2.54 5.84 8.29
CA THR A 134 -4.02 5.83 8.23
C THR A 134 -4.64 7.21 8.30
N ASP A 135 -3.83 8.24 8.55
CA ASP A 135 -4.27 9.61 8.84
C ASP A 135 -3.41 10.67 8.15
N ILE A 136 -3.00 10.41 6.90
CA ILE A 136 -2.23 11.35 6.05
C ILE A 136 -2.83 12.76 6.04
N TYR A 137 -4.16 12.85 6.05
CA TYR A 137 -4.90 14.12 6.06
C TYR A 137 -4.72 14.97 7.33
N LYS A 138 -4.02 14.46 8.35
CA LYS A 138 -3.74 15.19 9.60
C LYS A 138 -2.32 15.76 9.66
N PHE A 139 -1.47 15.52 8.68
CA PHE A 139 -0.12 16.10 8.68
C PHE A 139 -0.19 17.61 8.53
N SER A 140 0.59 18.30 9.35
CA SER A 140 0.86 19.73 9.29
C SER A 140 2.31 20.00 8.90
N GLU A 141 2.65 21.26 8.62
CA GLU A 141 4.03 21.68 8.34
C GLU A 141 5.03 21.23 9.43
N ALA A 142 4.68 21.38 10.71
CA ALA A 142 5.53 20.96 11.82
C ALA A 142 5.68 19.42 11.89
N ASP A 143 4.69 18.67 11.41
CA ASP A 143 4.77 17.21 11.34
C ASP A 143 5.73 16.77 10.22
N PHE A 144 5.85 17.55 9.13
CA PHE A 144 6.81 17.25 8.05
C PHE A 144 8.25 17.34 8.53
N ASP A 145 8.59 18.37 9.31
CA ASP A 145 9.92 18.50 9.92
C ASP A 145 10.23 17.31 10.84
N THR A 146 9.25 16.95 11.68
CA THR A 146 9.36 15.81 12.60
C THR A 146 9.56 14.49 11.85
N TYR A 147 8.77 14.27 10.78
CA TYR A 147 8.87 13.07 9.97
C TYR A 147 10.20 12.99 9.22
N SER A 148 10.70 14.10 8.67
CA SER A 148 12.01 14.17 8.03
C SER A 148 13.12 13.74 8.98
N ALA A 149 13.13 14.26 10.21
CA ALA A 149 14.11 13.88 11.22
C ALA A 149 14.04 12.39 11.61
N ILE A 150 12.83 11.81 11.63
CA ILE A 150 12.64 10.37 11.86
C ILE A 150 13.20 9.55 10.69
N LEU A 151 12.95 9.96 9.45
CA LEU A 151 13.47 9.27 8.27
C LEU A 151 15.00 9.26 8.25
N GLU A 152 15.65 10.38 8.60
CA GLU A 152 17.10 10.46 8.73
C GLU A 152 17.65 9.46 9.77
N ARG A 153 17.02 9.39 10.95
CA ARG A 153 17.40 8.43 12.00
C ARG A 153 17.22 6.99 11.55
N LEU A 154 16.10 6.66 10.90
CA LEU A 154 15.86 5.33 10.37
C LEU A 154 16.83 4.99 9.23
N ALA A 155 17.20 5.95 8.37
CA ALA A 155 18.15 5.76 7.29
C ALA A 155 19.53 5.35 7.81
N GLU A 156 20.04 5.97 8.87
CA GLU A 156 21.32 5.55 9.47
C GLU A 156 21.28 4.12 10.01
N GLN A 157 20.12 3.68 10.54
CA GLN A 157 19.95 2.29 11.01
C GLN A 157 19.88 1.30 9.84
N VAL A 158 19.16 1.64 8.76
CA VAL A 158 19.11 0.81 7.55
C VAL A 158 20.49 0.73 6.88
N LYS A 159 21.23 1.84 6.82
CA LYS A 159 22.62 1.87 6.35
C LYS A 159 23.50 0.93 7.15
N ALA A 160 23.42 0.96 8.48
CA ALA A 160 24.17 0.05 9.34
C ALA A 160 23.83 -1.42 9.08
N LEU A 161 22.57 -1.75 8.78
CA LEU A 161 22.20 -3.11 8.37
C LEU A 161 22.84 -3.49 7.03
N TYR A 162 22.80 -2.60 6.03
CA TYR A 162 23.35 -2.88 4.71
C TYR A 162 24.87 -3.07 4.73
N ILE A 163 25.60 -2.29 5.53
CA ILE A 163 27.06 -2.43 5.71
C ILE A 163 27.43 -3.77 6.36
N ASN A 164 26.53 -4.35 7.17
CA ASN A 164 26.72 -5.65 7.81
C ASN A 164 26.07 -6.79 7.00
N ASP A 165 25.99 -6.66 5.67
CA ASP A 165 25.43 -7.64 4.73
C ASP A 165 23.97 -8.06 5.02
N ARG A 166 23.22 -7.22 5.75
CA ARG A 166 21.79 -7.43 5.99
C ARG A 166 20.97 -6.52 5.09
N THR A 167 20.50 -7.09 3.98
CA THR A 167 19.54 -6.42 3.10
C THR A 167 18.13 -6.49 3.69
N VAL A 168 17.56 -5.34 4.03
CA VAL A 168 16.16 -5.19 4.44
C VAL A 168 15.43 -4.24 3.49
N GLN A 169 14.13 -4.47 3.30
CA GLN A 169 13.26 -3.56 2.58
C GLN A 169 12.34 -2.84 3.55
N LEU A 170 12.46 -1.51 3.62
CA LEU A 170 11.57 -0.63 4.36
C LEU A 170 11.00 0.38 3.36
N ASN A 171 9.71 0.28 3.03
CA ASN A 171 9.13 0.99 1.88
C ASN A 171 9.39 2.51 1.87
N ILE A 172 9.38 3.16 3.05
CA ILE A 172 9.59 4.60 3.21
C ILE A 172 11.04 5.07 2.99
N LEU A 173 12.00 4.13 2.80
CA LEU A 173 13.43 4.43 2.60
C LEU A 173 14.06 3.67 1.43
N THR A 174 13.65 2.43 1.17
CA THR A 174 14.37 1.55 0.23
C THR A 174 13.65 1.39 -1.11
N ASP A 175 12.32 1.54 -1.16
CA ASP A 175 11.57 1.27 -2.39
C ASP A 175 12.00 2.23 -3.51
N ARG A 176 12.19 3.53 -3.22
CA ARG A 176 12.63 4.49 -4.24
C ARG A 176 14.00 4.15 -4.82
N MET A 177 14.90 3.57 -4.04
CA MET A 177 16.24 3.18 -4.51
C MET A 177 16.19 2.04 -5.53
N MET A 178 15.15 1.20 -5.46
CA MET A 178 14.99 -0.01 -6.27
C MET A 178 14.11 0.18 -7.50
N LEU A 179 13.17 1.13 -7.45
CA LEU A 179 12.17 1.36 -8.50
C LEU A 179 12.71 2.29 -9.62
N ASP A 180 12.39 1.95 -10.87
CA ASP A 180 12.58 2.81 -12.08
C ASP A 180 11.30 3.45 -12.59
N LYS A 181 10.15 3.05 -12.05
CA LYS A 181 8.83 3.58 -12.39
C LYS A 181 7.90 3.48 -11.21
N MET A 182 6.81 4.25 -11.27
CA MET A 182 5.76 4.25 -10.24
C MET A 182 5.26 2.84 -9.93
N ASN A 183 5.19 2.53 -8.63
CA ASN A 183 4.70 1.26 -8.09
C ASN A 183 3.48 1.48 -7.18
N ASN A 184 2.46 2.14 -7.74
CA ASN A 184 1.19 2.39 -7.08
C ASN A 184 0.20 1.23 -7.34
N CYS A 185 -0.93 1.21 -6.61
CA CYS A 185 -1.89 0.10 -6.72
C CYS A 185 -2.72 0.10 -8.01
N ASN A 186 -2.71 1.21 -8.76
CA ASN A 186 -3.49 1.41 -9.99
C ASN A 186 -4.98 1.03 -9.86
N ALA A 187 -5.58 1.27 -8.68
CA ALA A 187 -7.00 1.05 -8.43
C ALA A 187 -7.88 1.80 -9.43
N GLY A 188 -8.85 1.11 -10.03
CA GLY A 188 -9.71 1.60 -11.10
C GLY A 188 -9.09 1.54 -12.51
N TRP A 189 -7.85 1.09 -12.66
CA TRP A 189 -7.19 0.93 -13.98
C TRP A 189 -6.58 -0.46 -14.19
N GLU A 190 -5.70 -0.91 -13.29
CA GLU A 190 -5.10 -2.25 -13.33
C GLU A 190 -5.65 -3.16 -12.24
N SER A 191 -6.27 -2.59 -11.20
CA SER A 191 -6.91 -3.35 -10.13
C SER A 191 -8.33 -2.87 -9.86
N VAL A 192 -9.21 -3.81 -9.52
CA VAL A 192 -10.56 -3.55 -9.00
C VAL A 192 -10.83 -4.48 -7.83
N THR A 193 -11.89 -4.21 -7.07
CA THR A 193 -12.29 -5.01 -5.91
C THR A 193 -13.65 -5.65 -6.11
N LEU A 194 -13.79 -6.94 -5.81
CA LEU A 194 -15.08 -7.59 -5.62
C LEU A 194 -15.35 -7.69 -4.11
N ALA A 195 -16.51 -7.18 -3.69
CA ALA A 195 -16.90 -7.14 -2.27
C ALA A 195 -17.99 -8.19 -1.93
N PRO A 196 -18.25 -8.48 -0.65
CA PRO A 196 -19.22 -9.48 -0.21
C PRO A 196 -20.66 -9.27 -0.69
N ASP A 197 -21.02 -8.04 -1.06
CA ASP A 197 -22.32 -7.69 -1.64
C ASP A 197 -22.45 -8.02 -3.16
N ALA A 198 -21.47 -8.75 -3.70
CA ALA A 198 -21.37 -9.20 -5.09
C ALA A 198 -21.16 -8.08 -6.13
N LYS A 199 -20.72 -6.89 -5.70
CA LYS A 199 -20.44 -5.76 -6.59
C LYS A 199 -18.95 -5.47 -6.72
N PHE A 200 -18.61 -4.81 -7.82
CA PHE A 200 -17.28 -4.31 -8.07
C PHE A 200 -17.10 -2.88 -7.54
N TYR A 201 -15.90 -2.58 -7.05
CA TYR A 201 -15.49 -1.29 -6.50
C TYR A 201 -14.10 -0.91 -7.04
N VAL A 202 -13.79 0.38 -7.08
CA VAL A 202 -12.46 0.88 -7.49
C VAL A 202 -11.36 0.25 -6.62
N CYS A 203 -11.58 0.23 -5.31
CA CYS A 203 -10.75 -0.48 -4.33
C CYS A 203 -11.58 -0.76 -3.07
N PRO A 204 -11.06 -1.47 -2.05
CA PRO A 204 -11.79 -1.75 -0.82
C PRO A 204 -12.30 -0.50 -0.09
N ALA A 205 -11.58 0.63 -0.18
CA ALA A 205 -11.97 1.88 0.45
C ALA A 205 -13.28 2.47 -0.13
N PHE A 206 -13.55 2.23 -1.41
CA PHE A 206 -14.80 2.66 -2.06
C PHE A 206 -15.97 1.75 -1.70
N TYR A 207 -15.71 0.55 -1.19
CA TYR A 207 -16.76 -0.31 -0.65
C TYR A 207 -17.12 0.08 0.79
N LEU A 208 -16.09 0.30 1.62
CA LEU A 208 -16.23 0.56 3.05
C LEU A 208 -16.60 2.02 3.37
N GLY A 209 -16.41 2.94 2.44
CA GLY A 209 -16.72 4.36 2.62
C GLY A 209 -18.20 4.68 2.39
N ASN A 210 -18.79 5.54 3.22
CA ASN A 210 -20.20 5.97 3.11
C ASN A 210 -20.51 6.71 1.80
N ASP A 211 -19.54 7.40 1.22
CA ASP A 211 -19.59 8.07 -0.08
C ASP A 211 -19.00 7.22 -1.21
N GLY A 212 -18.76 5.95 -0.93
CA GLY A 212 -18.36 4.93 -1.87
C GLY A 212 -19.43 4.64 -2.92
N TYR A 213 -19.03 4.03 -4.03
CA TYR A 213 -19.95 3.64 -5.08
C TYR A 213 -19.43 2.38 -5.80
N ALA A 214 -20.37 1.53 -6.19
CA ALA A 214 -20.07 0.38 -7.02
C ALA A 214 -19.80 0.81 -8.47
N ILE A 215 -18.90 0.09 -9.13
CA ILE A 215 -18.52 0.25 -10.53
C ILE A 215 -18.95 -0.97 -11.36
N GLY A 216 -20.07 -1.59 -10.99
CA GLY A 216 -20.61 -2.76 -11.68
C GLY A 216 -20.83 -3.96 -10.78
N ASP A 217 -21.13 -5.10 -11.40
CA ASP A 217 -21.38 -6.38 -10.73
C ASP A 217 -21.00 -7.56 -11.64
N LEU A 218 -21.04 -8.78 -11.10
CA LEU A 218 -20.67 -10.00 -11.84
C LEU A 218 -21.61 -10.33 -13.02
N GLN A 219 -22.82 -9.76 -13.08
CA GLN A 219 -23.77 -10.01 -14.16
C GLN A 219 -23.60 -9.01 -15.31
N LYS A 220 -23.47 -7.73 -14.98
CA LYS A 220 -23.38 -6.61 -15.93
C LYS A 220 -21.94 -6.28 -16.35
N GLY A 221 -20.95 -6.77 -15.59
CA GLY A 221 -19.55 -6.41 -15.77
C GLY A 221 -19.23 -5.05 -15.16
N LEU A 222 -18.09 -4.49 -15.54
CA LEU A 222 -17.57 -3.23 -15.03
C LEU A 222 -18.15 -2.03 -15.78
N ASP A 223 -18.47 -0.97 -15.04
CA ASP A 223 -18.92 0.33 -15.53
C ASP A 223 -18.13 1.46 -14.82
N ILE A 224 -16.86 1.59 -15.18
CA ILE A 224 -15.97 2.64 -14.63
C ILE A 224 -16.19 3.93 -15.41
N LYS A 225 -16.74 4.95 -14.75
CA LYS A 225 -16.91 6.29 -15.34
C LYS A 225 -15.58 7.01 -15.46
N ASN A 226 -15.37 7.67 -16.61
CA ASN A 226 -14.13 8.40 -16.94
C ASN A 226 -12.86 7.59 -16.63
N PRO A 227 -12.73 6.37 -17.17
CA PRO A 227 -11.67 5.43 -16.80
C PRO A 227 -10.26 5.97 -17.04
N GLN A 228 -10.11 6.93 -17.96
CA GLN A 228 -8.85 7.59 -18.24
C GLN A 228 -8.26 8.29 -17.01
N LEU A 229 -9.08 8.83 -16.10
CA LEU A 229 -8.61 9.58 -14.93
C LEU A 229 -7.85 8.70 -13.93
N TYR A 230 -8.11 7.39 -13.91
CA TYR A 230 -7.40 6.47 -13.02
C TYR A 230 -5.96 6.22 -13.47
N ARG A 231 -5.64 6.48 -14.74
CA ARG A 231 -4.32 6.21 -15.32
C ARG A 231 -3.29 7.25 -14.91
N ILE A 232 -2.03 6.82 -14.79
CA ILE A 232 -0.91 7.71 -14.48
C ILE A 232 -0.65 8.74 -15.57
N ASP A 233 -0.79 8.40 -16.85
CA ASP A 233 -0.57 9.33 -17.97
C ASP A 233 -1.61 10.47 -18.03
N HIS A 234 -2.72 10.31 -17.31
CA HIS A 234 -3.77 11.31 -17.10
C HIS A 234 -3.75 11.93 -15.69
N ALA A 235 -2.64 11.76 -14.96
CA ALA A 235 -2.35 12.44 -13.71
C ALA A 235 -1.29 13.52 -13.98
N PRO A 236 -1.67 14.80 -14.20
CA PRO A 236 -0.75 15.84 -14.71
C PRO A 236 0.53 16.00 -13.90
N ILE A 237 0.41 15.85 -12.59
CA ILE A 237 1.47 15.96 -11.59
C ILE A 237 2.27 14.66 -11.51
N CYS A 238 1.58 13.55 -11.26
CA CYS A 238 2.23 12.27 -11.01
C CYS A 238 2.98 11.71 -12.22
N LYS A 239 2.55 12.01 -13.45
CA LYS A 239 3.22 11.52 -14.68
C LYS A 239 4.63 12.09 -14.88
N ARG A 240 4.97 13.17 -14.19
CA ARG A 240 6.29 13.83 -14.24
C ARG A 240 7.09 13.66 -12.94
N CYS A 241 6.48 13.04 -11.92
CA CYS A 241 7.08 12.86 -10.61
C CYS A 241 7.95 11.59 -10.60
N ASP A 242 9.08 11.66 -9.91
CA ASP A 242 9.98 10.52 -9.74
C ASP A 242 9.92 9.89 -8.34
N ALA A 243 8.97 10.28 -7.47
CA ALA A 243 8.71 9.60 -6.20
C ALA A 243 8.01 8.25 -6.43
N TYR A 244 8.71 7.30 -7.06
CA TYR A 244 8.17 6.04 -7.55
C TYR A 244 7.62 5.09 -6.47
N GLN A 245 8.04 5.27 -5.23
CA GLN A 245 7.50 4.58 -4.05
C GLN A 245 6.13 5.10 -3.61
N CYS A 246 5.75 6.31 -4.05
CA CYS A 246 4.45 6.90 -3.76
C CYS A 246 3.32 5.98 -4.22
N ARG A 247 2.35 5.74 -3.32
CA ARG A 247 1.21 4.86 -3.62
C ARG A 247 0.09 5.54 -4.43
N ARG A 248 0.14 6.87 -4.63
CA ARG A 248 -0.87 7.68 -5.37
C ARG A 248 -2.29 7.19 -5.07
N CYS A 249 -2.72 7.30 -3.81
CA CYS A 249 -3.97 6.68 -3.39
C CYS A 249 -5.18 7.44 -3.97
N VAL A 250 -5.81 6.88 -5.00
CA VAL A 250 -6.98 7.49 -5.67
C VAL A 250 -8.16 7.76 -4.72
N TRP A 251 -8.28 6.98 -3.64
CA TRP A 251 -9.25 7.23 -2.58
C TRP A 251 -8.91 8.46 -1.75
N LEU A 252 -7.65 8.63 -1.32
CA LEU A 252 -7.21 9.83 -0.60
C LEU A 252 -7.27 11.07 -1.49
N ASN A 253 -6.88 10.96 -2.76
CA ASN A 253 -7.04 12.03 -3.74
C ASN A 253 -8.49 12.53 -3.72
N ARG A 254 -9.46 11.63 -3.97
CA ARG A 254 -10.89 12.00 -3.95
C ARG A 254 -11.32 12.62 -2.61
N LYS A 255 -10.84 12.07 -1.48
CA LYS A 255 -11.22 12.56 -0.15
C LYS A 255 -10.70 13.96 0.17
N MET A 256 -9.53 14.31 -0.34
CA MET A 256 -8.81 15.53 0.04
C MET A 256 -8.87 16.62 -1.02
N THR A 257 -9.08 16.27 -2.28
CA THR A 257 -9.09 17.21 -3.41
C THR A 257 -10.37 17.16 -4.24
N LEU A 258 -11.27 16.22 -3.94
CA LEU A 258 -12.46 15.88 -4.76
C LEU A 258 -12.11 15.32 -6.16
N GLU A 259 -10.83 15.14 -6.46
CA GLU A 259 -10.33 14.64 -7.73
C GLU A 259 -9.67 13.27 -7.56
N ILE A 260 -9.89 12.35 -8.48
CA ILE A 260 -9.33 10.98 -8.37
C ILE A 260 -7.85 10.96 -8.81
N ASN A 261 -7.49 11.83 -9.75
CA ASN A 261 -6.18 11.83 -10.41
C ASN A 261 -5.18 12.86 -9.83
N THR A 262 -5.61 13.68 -8.87
CA THR A 262 -4.83 14.77 -8.30
C THR A 262 -4.61 14.53 -6.80
N PRO A 263 -3.37 14.25 -6.37
CA PRO A 263 -3.05 14.08 -4.95
C PRO A 263 -3.16 15.39 -4.17
N SER A 264 -3.28 15.26 -2.85
CA SER A 264 -3.21 16.40 -1.93
C SER A 264 -1.76 16.78 -1.64
N HIS A 265 -1.58 17.97 -1.09
CA HIS A 265 -0.29 18.49 -0.63
C HIS A 265 0.41 17.50 0.33
N GLU A 266 -0.31 17.00 1.34
CA GLU A 266 0.24 16.09 2.36
C GLU A 266 0.74 14.78 1.74
N GLN A 267 -0.01 14.20 0.79
CA GLN A 267 0.44 13.00 0.08
C GLN A 267 1.73 13.25 -0.69
N CYS A 268 1.84 14.40 -1.37
CA CYS A 268 3.02 14.78 -2.14
C CYS A 268 4.24 15.00 -1.23
N VAL A 269 4.10 15.85 -0.21
CA VAL A 269 5.21 16.21 0.69
C VAL A 269 5.75 14.99 1.42
N ILE A 270 4.89 14.15 2.02
CA ILE A 270 5.31 12.91 2.69
C ILE A 270 6.10 12.01 1.73
N SER A 271 5.59 11.81 0.51
CA SER A 271 6.26 10.97 -0.49
C SER A 271 7.60 11.55 -0.94
N HIS A 272 7.72 12.88 -1.02
CA HIS A 272 8.98 13.53 -1.39
C HIS A 272 10.01 13.56 -0.26
N LEU A 273 9.57 13.63 1.02
CA LEU A 273 10.46 13.41 2.17
C LEU A 273 11.06 12.00 2.14
N GLU A 274 10.23 10.97 1.94
CA GLU A 274 10.67 9.58 1.80
C GLU A 274 11.64 9.40 0.62
N ARG A 275 11.34 10.03 -0.52
CA ARG A 275 12.20 10.03 -1.71
C ARG A 275 13.58 10.64 -1.41
N ASN A 276 13.60 11.78 -0.72
CA ASN A 276 14.84 12.48 -0.39
C ASN A 276 15.67 11.69 0.65
N ALA A 277 15.01 11.11 1.65
CA ALA A 277 15.67 10.19 2.59
C ALA A 277 16.25 8.96 1.87
N SER A 278 15.54 8.43 0.87
CA SER A 278 16.02 7.33 0.02
C SER A 278 17.26 7.75 -0.80
N GLN A 279 17.29 8.97 -1.33
CA GLN A 279 18.46 9.53 -2.03
C GLN A 279 19.69 9.63 -1.10
N GLN A 280 19.49 10.16 0.09
CA GLN A 280 20.53 10.30 1.10
C GLN A 280 21.06 8.93 1.54
N LEU A 281 20.17 7.98 1.80
CA LEU A 281 20.51 6.59 2.14
C LEU A 281 21.32 5.93 1.02
N LEU A 282 20.88 6.02 -0.23
CA LEU A 282 21.60 5.46 -1.38
C LEU A 282 23.01 6.04 -1.52
N THR A 283 23.14 7.36 -1.33
CA THR A 283 24.44 8.04 -1.37
C THR A 283 25.33 7.57 -0.22
N SER A 284 24.78 7.43 0.99
CA SER A 284 25.55 7.10 2.18
C SER A 284 26.01 5.64 2.23
N ILE A 285 25.21 4.68 1.76
CA ILE A 285 25.64 3.26 1.67
C ILE A 285 26.72 3.07 0.62
N ARG A 286 26.72 3.86 -0.46
CA ARG A 286 27.73 3.79 -1.53
C ARG A 286 29.11 4.26 -1.10
N LEU A 287 29.22 4.98 0.00
CA LEU A 287 30.52 5.29 0.62
C LEU A 287 31.19 4.03 1.19
N ALA A 288 30.43 2.96 1.46
CA ALA A 288 30.92 1.72 2.04
C ALA A 288 31.04 0.56 1.03
N GLY A 289 30.56 0.71 -0.22
CA GLY A 289 30.65 -0.33 -1.25
C GLY A 289 29.77 -0.10 -2.47
N ASP A 290 29.81 -1.04 -3.42
CA ASP A 290 29.07 -0.96 -4.68
C ASP A 290 27.61 -1.39 -4.53
N PHE A 291 26.78 -0.51 -3.96
CA PHE A 291 25.35 -0.75 -3.80
C PHE A 291 24.52 -0.18 -4.97
N LEU A 292 23.64 -1.03 -5.53
CA LEU A 292 22.63 -0.65 -6.54
C LEU A 292 23.21 0.15 -7.73
N VAL A 293 24.35 -0.28 -8.28
CA VAL A 293 25.05 0.41 -9.38
C VAL A 293 24.08 0.71 -10.54
N GLY A 294 24.15 1.94 -11.07
CA GLY A 294 23.28 2.41 -12.15
C GLY A 294 21.91 2.95 -11.71
N ARG A 295 21.54 2.83 -10.42
CA ARG A 295 20.36 3.51 -9.87
C ARG A 295 20.70 4.95 -9.48
N GLU A 296 19.88 5.91 -9.89
CA GLU A 296 20.05 7.31 -9.54
C GLU A 296 18.72 7.92 -9.06
N ILE A 297 18.85 8.82 -8.08
CA ILE A 297 17.77 9.67 -7.58
C ILE A 297 18.33 11.09 -7.64
N SER A 298 17.79 11.92 -8.52
CA SER A 298 18.26 13.29 -8.73
C SER A 298 17.95 14.19 -7.53
N THR A 299 18.68 15.28 -7.33
CA THR A 299 18.29 16.28 -6.33
C THR A 299 17.14 17.11 -6.88
N LEU A 300 16.13 17.36 -6.05
CA LEU A 300 15.01 18.24 -6.36
C LEU A 300 15.05 19.47 -5.45
N ASN A 301 14.48 20.57 -5.92
CA ASN A 301 14.36 21.85 -5.20
C ASN A 301 12.92 22.12 -4.71
N TYR A 302 12.10 21.07 -4.62
CA TYR A 302 10.70 21.15 -4.19
C TYR A 302 10.30 19.88 -3.43
N LEU A 303 9.24 19.99 -2.62
CA LEU A 303 8.59 18.85 -1.97
C LEU A 303 7.19 18.61 -2.55
N ASP A 304 6.44 19.67 -2.84
CA ASP A 304 5.18 19.56 -3.56
C ASP A 304 5.42 19.84 -5.05
N PRO A 305 5.16 18.89 -5.96
CA PRO A 305 5.30 19.16 -7.38
C PRO A 305 4.33 20.25 -7.89
N PHE A 306 3.28 20.61 -7.15
CA PHE A 306 2.45 21.79 -7.46
C PHE A 306 3.26 23.09 -7.52
N ASP A 307 4.32 23.23 -6.71
CA ASP A 307 5.16 24.43 -6.66
C ASP A 307 5.89 24.71 -7.98
N ASN A 308 5.97 23.72 -8.87
CA ASN A 308 6.66 23.82 -10.16
C ASN A 308 5.72 24.01 -11.35
N ILE A 309 4.41 24.05 -11.12
CA ILE A 309 3.46 24.33 -12.19
C ILE A 309 3.48 25.84 -12.42
N LYS A 310 4.16 26.28 -13.48
CA LYS A 310 4.04 27.66 -13.97
C LYS A 310 2.67 27.82 -14.63
N GLU A 311 1.95 28.88 -14.28
CA GLU A 311 0.71 29.31 -14.95
C GLU A 311 0.88 29.47 -16.47
#